data_AF-C4Z4R1-F1
#
_entry.id   AF-C4Z4R1-F1
#
_cell.length_a   1.000
_cell.length_b   1.000
_cell.length_c   1.000
_cell.angle_alpha   90.00
_cell.angle_beta   90.00
_cell.angle_gamma   90.00
#
_symmetry.space_group_name_H-M   'P 1'
#
loop_
_entity.id
_entity.type
_entity.pdbx_description
1 polymer ?
#
loop_
_entity_poly.entity_id
_entity_poly.type
_entity_poly.pdbx_seq_one_letter_code
_entity_poly.pdbx_strand_id
1 'polypeptide(L)'
;MIRLKKSRVFAILCFTAMALGACGKRTEAVISDGEDITEAGTEYPTLEESHEDIFTYKDLKIGNITYLMSEDQVKSIFGKPSEETENNNEKIYSYNEMSIGFEKLDDNNRPDSNGTYKVTQAASIKNNDKFSRNMNVGDSVDDILKAYYRDNDYQNHLYMSEDKTLTYGKFIYGDFTMAELDKINTKDAIAYGLVNYNGYSSLETAKSYNIEFTYFDSKYKGDRASVDDDFATINFEVDNNGKITAISWFYYPEQK
;
A
#
# COMPACT_ATOMS: atom_id res chain seq x y z
N MET A 1 24.57 -7.73 -9.67
CA MET A 1 23.88 -9.00 -9.34
C MET A 1 22.69 -8.61 -8.49
N ILE A 2 21.56 -8.35 -9.14
CA ILE A 2 20.34 -7.87 -8.49
C ILE A 2 19.85 -9.04 -7.63
N ARG A 3 19.98 -8.93 -6.31
CA ARG A 3 19.23 -9.78 -5.39
C ARG A 3 17.78 -9.42 -5.61
N LEU A 4 17.11 -10.12 -6.53
CA LEU A 4 15.65 -10.12 -6.56
C LEU A 4 15.22 -10.43 -5.13
N LYS A 5 14.36 -9.57 -4.57
CA LYS A 5 13.58 -9.86 -3.37
C LYS A 5 13.21 -11.34 -3.44
N LYS A 6 13.36 -12.08 -2.33
CA LYS A 6 12.53 -13.27 -2.17
C LYS A 6 11.15 -12.81 -2.60
N SER A 7 10.66 -13.39 -3.68
CA SER A 7 9.30 -13.18 -4.14
C SER A 7 8.45 -13.71 -3.00
N ARG A 8 8.25 -12.86 -1.97
CA ARG A 8 7.24 -13.04 -0.95
C ARG A 8 6.00 -12.96 -1.79
N VAL A 9 5.50 -14.12 -2.18
CA VAL A 9 4.18 -14.29 -2.77
C VAL A 9 3.28 -13.60 -1.77
N PHE A 10 2.91 -12.35 -2.08
CA PHE A 10 1.94 -11.63 -1.29
C PHE A 10 0.68 -12.46 -1.41
N ALA A 11 0.38 -13.23 -0.38
CA ALA A 11 -0.99 -13.59 -0.12
C ALA A 11 -1.66 -12.26 0.23
N ILE A 12 -2.06 -11.51 -0.80
CA ILE A 12 -3.34 -10.82 -0.75
C ILE A 12 -4.25 -11.90 -0.19
N LEU A 13 -4.74 -11.71 1.04
CA LEU A 13 -5.76 -12.57 1.58
C LEU A 13 -6.91 -12.44 0.59
N CYS A 14 -7.00 -13.39 -0.35
CA CYS A 14 -8.12 -13.54 -1.23
C CYS A 14 -9.29 -13.87 -0.31
N PHE A 15 -9.98 -12.83 0.18
CA PHE A 15 -11.36 -12.94 0.57
C PHE A 15 -12.07 -13.41 -0.69
N THR A 16 -12.28 -14.73 -0.77
CA THR A 16 -12.90 -15.39 -1.90
C THR A 16 -14.37 -15.00 -1.91
N ALA A 17 -14.67 -13.82 -2.45
CA ALA A 17 -15.94 -13.61 -3.11
C ALA A 17 -15.92 -14.46 -4.38
N MET A 18 -16.38 -15.71 -4.26
CA MET A 18 -16.69 -16.55 -5.42
C MET A 18 -17.77 -15.86 -6.26
N ALA A 19 -17.35 -15.07 -7.24
CA ALA A 19 -18.15 -14.77 -8.41
C ALA A 19 -17.52 -15.53 -9.59
N LEU A 20 -18.09 -16.70 -9.88
CA LEU A 20 -17.83 -17.47 -11.08
C LEU A 20 -18.07 -16.57 -12.31
N GLY A 21 -17.05 -16.42 -13.16
CA GLY A 21 -17.15 -15.59 -14.36
C GLY A 21 -16.01 -15.79 -15.34
N ALA A 22 -16.14 -16.83 -16.17
CA ALA A 22 -15.55 -16.97 -17.50
C ALA A 22 -14.03 -17.21 -17.62
N CYS A 23 -13.71 -18.50 -17.76
CA CYS A 23 -12.64 -19.00 -18.60
C CYS A 23 -12.83 -18.46 -20.04
N GLY A 24 -11.90 -17.64 -20.53
CA GLY A 24 -11.92 -17.08 -21.89
C GLY A 24 -10.49 -16.99 -22.43
N LYS A 25 -10.24 -17.69 -23.53
CA LYS A 25 -8.94 -17.83 -24.19
C LYS A 25 -8.34 -16.47 -24.55
N ARG A 26 -6.99 -16.39 -24.46
CA ARG A 26 -6.18 -15.33 -25.10
C ARG A 26 -6.64 -15.15 -26.54
N THR A 27 -7.15 -13.97 -26.86
CA THR A 27 -7.28 -13.50 -28.23
C THR A 27 -6.13 -12.51 -28.41
N GLU A 28 -5.20 -12.84 -29.29
CA GLU A 28 -4.13 -11.94 -29.69
C GLU A 28 -4.77 -10.65 -30.23
N ALA A 29 -4.35 -9.51 -29.70
CA ALA A 29 -4.78 -8.23 -30.22
C ALA A 29 -4.21 -8.07 -31.64
N VAL A 30 -5.10 -8.12 -32.63
CA VAL A 30 -4.80 -7.70 -34.00
C VAL A 30 -4.60 -6.19 -33.96
N ILE A 31 -3.42 -5.75 -34.38
CA ILE A 31 -3.12 -4.33 -34.58
C ILE A 31 -4.02 -3.86 -35.74
N SER A 32 -5.01 -3.04 -35.43
CA SER A 32 -5.71 -2.25 -36.43
C SER A 32 -4.97 -0.93 -36.58
N ASP A 33 -4.56 -0.63 -37.81
CA ASP A 33 -3.87 0.61 -38.17
C ASP A 33 -4.70 1.85 -37.82
N GLY A 34 -4.02 2.81 -37.18
CA GLY A 34 -4.30 4.23 -37.33
C GLY A 34 -5.50 4.80 -36.58
N GLU A 35 -5.37 4.97 -35.27
CA GLU A 35 -5.95 6.14 -34.59
C GLU A 35 -4.90 6.72 -33.63
N ASP A 36 -4.58 7.99 -33.88
CA ASP A 36 -3.71 8.82 -33.06
C ASP A 36 -4.45 9.09 -31.73
N ILE A 37 -4.30 8.19 -30.76
CA ILE A 37 -4.81 8.36 -29.40
C ILE A 37 -3.97 9.39 -28.64
N THR A 38 -4.09 10.65 -29.07
CA THR A 38 -3.87 11.78 -28.17
C THR A 38 -5.10 11.90 -27.26
N GLU A 39 -5.23 10.98 -26.31
CA GLU A 39 -6.12 11.21 -25.19
C GLU A 39 -5.50 12.38 -24.42
N ALA A 40 -6.02 13.58 -24.64
CA ALA A 40 -5.67 14.76 -23.87
C ALA A 40 -5.95 14.41 -22.40
N GLY A 41 -4.89 14.14 -21.64
CA GLY A 41 -5.02 13.75 -20.24
C GLY A 41 -5.89 14.78 -19.53
N THR A 42 -6.93 14.32 -18.84
CA THR A 42 -7.76 15.19 -18.00
C THR A 42 -6.82 15.97 -17.07
N GLU A 43 -6.78 17.29 -17.22
CA GLU A 43 -6.05 18.18 -16.33
C GLU A 43 -6.91 18.40 -15.09
N TYR A 44 -6.35 18.08 -13.91
CA TYR A 44 -7.07 18.18 -12.64
C TYR A 44 -6.80 19.56 -12.02
N PRO A 45 -7.79 20.18 -11.36
CA PRO A 45 -7.61 21.50 -10.77
C PRO A 45 -6.51 21.47 -9.71
N THR A 46 -5.59 22.44 -9.74
CA THR A 46 -4.67 22.70 -8.64
C THR A 46 -5.48 22.99 -7.37
N LEU A 47 -5.23 22.23 -6.30
CA LEU A 47 -5.82 22.49 -4.98
C LEU A 47 -4.85 23.27 -4.11
N GLU A 48 -5.37 23.93 -3.07
CA GLU A 48 -4.54 24.50 -2.00
C GLU A 48 -3.79 23.38 -1.25
N GLU A 49 -2.55 23.68 -0.87
CA GLU A 49 -1.71 22.79 -0.08
C GLU A 49 -2.42 22.41 1.22
N SER A 50 -2.47 21.11 1.52
CA SER A 50 -3.07 20.63 2.77
C SER A 50 -2.12 20.86 3.95
N HIS A 51 -2.70 21.22 5.10
CA HIS A 51 -1.96 21.43 6.36
C HIS A 51 -1.92 20.19 7.27
N GLU A 52 -2.43 19.05 6.81
CA GLU A 52 -2.42 17.81 7.59
C GLU A 52 -1.01 17.15 7.58
N ASP A 53 -0.72 16.19 8.45
CA ASP A 53 0.61 15.55 8.52
C ASP A 53 0.81 14.46 7.44
N ILE A 54 1.96 14.35 6.77
CA ILE A 54 2.24 13.23 5.85
C ILE A 54 2.02 11.85 6.51
N PHE A 55 1.76 10.81 5.72
CA PHE A 55 1.70 9.44 6.23
C PHE A 55 3.01 9.04 6.92
N THR A 56 2.92 8.42 8.10
CA THR A 56 4.07 7.91 8.87
C THR A 56 3.73 6.60 9.60
N TYR A 57 4.69 6.01 10.31
CA TYR A 57 4.44 4.84 11.17
C TYR A 57 3.35 5.07 12.24
N LYS A 58 3.06 6.32 12.61
CA LYS A 58 1.98 6.66 13.56
C LYS A 58 0.58 6.31 13.03
N ASP A 59 0.46 6.15 11.71
CA ASP A 59 -0.78 5.82 11.01
C ASP A 59 -0.99 4.30 10.86
N LEU A 60 -0.05 3.47 11.28
CA LEU A 60 -0.17 2.00 11.24
C LEU A 60 -1.06 1.49 12.37
N LYS A 61 -2.37 1.66 12.20
CA LYS A 61 -3.39 1.40 13.21
C LYS A 61 -4.67 0.83 12.63
N ILE A 62 -5.31 -0.06 13.39
CA ILE A 62 -6.68 -0.52 13.19
C ILE A 62 -7.36 -0.70 14.54
N GLY A 63 -8.39 0.10 14.81
CA GLY A 63 -8.98 0.24 16.14
C GLY A 63 -7.90 0.59 17.17
N ASN A 64 -7.72 -0.30 18.15
CA ASN A 64 -6.71 -0.16 19.20
C ASN A 64 -5.42 -0.94 18.93
N ILE A 65 -5.30 -1.62 17.79
CA ILE A 65 -4.07 -2.29 17.39
C ILE A 65 -3.15 -1.31 16.68
N THR A 66 -1.87 -1.32 17.05
CA THR A 66 -0.82 -0.57 16.38
C THR A 66 0.28 -1.53 15.92
N TYR A 67 1.09 -1.11 14.94
CA TYR A 67 2.31 -1.84 14.57
C TYR A 67 3.19 -2.14 15.81
N LEU A 68 3.92 -3.25 15.72
CA LEU A 68 4.81 -3.79 16.75
C LEU A 68 4.17 -4.23 18.08
N MET A 69 2.84 -4.24 18.20
CA MET A 69 2.17 -4.92 19.31
C MET A 69 2.47 -6.43 19.32
N SER A 70 2.47 -7.04 20.50
CA SER A 70 2.62 -8.49 20.67
C SER A 70 1.32 -9.26 20.37
N GLU A 71 1.44 -10.56 20.11
CA GLU A 71 0.28 -11.47 19.95
C GLU A 71 -0.69 -11.39 21.14
N ASP A 72 -0.17 -11.35 22.38
CA ASP A 72 -0.98 -11.32 23.60
C ASP A 72 -1.76 -10.01 23.74
N GLN A 73 -1.18 -8.88 23.32
CA GLN A 73 -1.88 -7.60 23.28
C GLN A 73 -3.02 -7.62 22.26
N VAL A 74 -2.79 -8.19 21.07
CA VAL A 74 -3.84 -8.33 20.04
C VAL A 74 -4.98 -9.22 20.55
N LYS A 75 -4.65 -10.39 21.14
CA LYS A 75 -5.64 -11.30 21.72
C LYS A 75 -6.42 -10.68 22.89
N SER A 76 -5.79 -9.79 23.66
CA SER A 76 -6.48 -9.06 24.73
C SER A 76 -7.48 -8.03 24.21
N ILE A 77 -7.26 -7.48 23.01
CA ILE A 77 -8.10 -6.44 22.40
C ILE A 77 -9.23 -7.05 21.55
N PHE A 78 -8.90 -8.00 20.67
CA PHE A 78 -9.85 -8.61 19.74
C PHE A 78 -10.35 -9.99 20.17
N GLY A 79 -9.83 -10.53 21.27
CA GLY A 79 -10.12 -11.89 21.68
C GLY A 79 -9.42 -12.93 20.80
N LYS A 80 -9.94 -14.16 20.87
CA LYS A 80 -9.43 -15.29 20.10
C LYS A 80 -9.77 -15.09 18.61
N PRO A 81 -8.79 -15.23 17.69
CA PRO A 81 -9.08 -15.19 16.26
C PRO A 81 -9.92 -16.39 15.80
N SER A 82 -10.62 -16.21 14.68
CA SER A 82 -11.41 -17.27 14.04
C SER A 82 -10.52 -18.32 13.37
N GLU A 83 -9.37 -17.88 12.85
CA GLU A 83 -8.38 -18.74 12.22
C GLU A 83 -6.96 -18.22 12.54
N GLU A 84 -6.02 -19.14 12.71
CA GLU A 84 -4.60 -18.84 12.91
C GLU A 84 -3.78 -19.65 11.89
N THR A 85 -2.90 -18.99 11.15
CA THR A 85 -1.93 -19.66 10.27
C THR A 85 -0.52 -19.23 10.66
N GLU A 86 0.44 -20.14 10.56
CA GLU A 86 1.85 -19.88 10.82
C GLU A 86 2.70 -20.52 9.71
N ASN A 87 3.59 -19.73 9.10
CA ASN A 87 4.54 -20.22 8.11
C ASN A 87 5.81 -19.36 8.12
N ASN A 88 6.99 -19.99 8.11
CA ASN A 88 8.28 -19.29 7.92
C ASN A 88 8.50 -18.04 8.79
N ASN A 89 8.24 -18.13 10.11
CA ASN A 89 8.34 -17.01 11.07
C ASN A 89 7.31 -15.88 10.86
N GLU A 90 6.28 -16.10 10.05
CA GLU A 90 5.13 -15.23 9.88
C GLU A 90 3.88 -15.92 10.44
N LYS A 91 2.97 -15.15 11.01
CA LYS A 91 1.65 -15.60 11.47
C LYS A 91 0.57 -14.68 10.96
N ILE A 92 -0.58 -15.23 10.59
CA ILE A 92 -1.79 -14.46 10.30
C ILE A 92 -2.91 -14.91 11.22
N TYR A 93 -3.52 -13.95 11.91
CA TYR A 93 -4.75 -14.11 12.65
C TYR A 93 -5.91 -13.51 11.85
N SER A 94 -6.92 -14.33 11.57
CA SER A 94 -8.15 -13.89 10.93
C SER A 94 -9.23 -13.63 11.98
N TYR A 95 -9.96 -12.54 11.81
CA TYR A 95 -11.12 -12.12 12.61
C TYR A 95 -12.32 -11.93 11.65
N ASN A 96 -12.59 -12.95 10.84
CA ASN A 96 -13.46 -12.91 9.66
C ASN A 96 -12.90 -11.97 8.58
N GLU A 97 -13.56 -10.85 8.30
CA GLU A 97 -13.24 -9.88 7.25
C GLU A 97 -12.04 -8.96 7.58
N MET A 98 -11.39 -9.19 8.72
CA MET A 98 -10.19 -8.50 9.17
C MET A 98 -9.09 -9.52 9.42
N SER A 99 -7.85 -9.16 9.13
CA SER A 99 -6.67 -9.95 9.46
C SER A 99 -5.57 -9.10 10.08
N ILE A 100 -4.85 -9.70 11.02
CA ILE A 100 -3.66 -9.13 11.66
C ILE A 100 -2.52 -10.10 11.41
N GLY A 101 -1.43 -9.60 10.82
CA GLY A 101 -0.25 -10.42 10.56
C GLY A 101 0.94 -10.00 11.40
N PHE A 102 1.77 -10.98 11.69
CA PHE A 102 2.91 -10.88 12.59
C PHE A 102 4.14 -11.47 11.91
N GLU A 103 5.31 -10.92 12.24
CA GLU A 103 6.61 -11.49 11.90
C GLU A 103 7.42 -11.66 13.19
N LYS A 104 8.28 -12.69 13.28
CA LYS A 104 9.23 -12.78 14.40
C LYS A 104 10.34 -11.76 14.23
N LEU A 105 10.42 -10.84 15.18
CA LEU A 105 11.41 -9.77 15.21
C LEU A 105 12.26 -9.83 16.48
N ASP A 106 13.52 -9.43 16.37
CA ASP A 106 14.41 -9.21 17.51
C ASP A 106 14.09 -7.89 18.25
N ASP A 107 14.91 -7.57 19.25
CA ASP A 107 14.74 -6.36 20.08
C ASP A 107 14.94 -5.06 19.30
N ASN A 108 15.63 -5.11 18.14
CA ASN A 108 15.81 -3.99 17.23
C ASN A 108 14.77 -4.00 16.10
N ASN A 109 13.71 -4.81 16.23
CA ASN A 109 12.64 -4.99 15.24
C ASN A 109 13.12 -5.51 13.89
N ARG A 110 14.21 -6.28 13.84
CA ARG A 110 14.69 -6.94 12.61
C ARG A 110 14.22 -8.39 12.55
N PRO A 111 13.97 -8.97 11.35
CA PRO A 111 13.56 -10.37 11.22
C PRO A 111 14.56 -11.33 11.88
N ASP A 112 14.06 -12.22 12.75
CA ASP A 112 14.86 -13.21 13.44
C ASP A 112 14.03 -14.45 13.80
N SER A 113 14.51 -15.65 13.47
CA SER A 113 13.80 -16.90 13.78
C SER A 113 13.63 -17.16 15.28
N ASN A 114 14.51 -16.58 16.10
CA ASN A 114 14.48 -16.64 17.56
C ASN A 114 13.81 -15.41 18.18
N GLY A 115 13.31 -14.48 17.36
CA GLY A 115 12.61 -13.30 17.80
C GLY A 115 11.22 -13.59 18.37
N THR A 116 10.48 -12.52 18.65
CA THR A 116 9.10 -12.54 19.14
C THR A 116 8.16 -12.05 18.06
N TYR A 117 6.97 -12.64 17.97
CA TYR A 117 5.97 -12.20 17.01
C TYR A 117 5.45 -10.80 17.38
N LYS A 118 5.60 -9.88 16.44
CA LYS A 118 5.14 -8.50 16.54
C LYS A 118 4.27 -8.18 15.33
N VAL A 119 3.22 -7.37 15.51
CA VAL A 119 2.32 -6.99 14.41
C VAL A 119 3.11 -6.22 13.35
N THR A 120 3.06 -6.70 12.12
CA THR A 120 3.67 -6.06 10.94
C THR A 120 2.65 -5.75 9.86
N GLN A 121 1.40 -6.21 9.97
CA GLN A 121 0.37 -5.88 9.00
C GLN A 121 -1.03 -5.93 9.61
N ALA A 122 -1.94 -5.16 9.02
CA ALA A 122 -3.37 -5.35 9.21
C ALA A 122 -4.11 -5.07 7.91
N ALA A 123 -5.19 -5.79 7.66
CA ALA A 123 -6.09 -5.56 6.54
C ALA A 123 -7.53 -5.81 6.94
N SER A 124 -8.46 -5.05 6.36
CA SER A 124 -9.90 -5.29 6.54
C SER A 124 -10.70 -4.88 5.31
N ILE A 125 -11.77 -5.65 5.04
CA ILE A 125 -12.82 -5.33 4.06
C ILE A 125 -14.14 -4.92 4.73
N LYS A 126 -14.11 -4.73 6.06
CA LYS A 126 -15.29 -4.47 6.87
C LYS A 126 -15.47 -2.97 7.12
N ASN A 127 -16.70 -2.49 6.95
CA ASN A 127 -17.03 -1.07 7.03
C ASN A 127 -16.94 -0.42 8.43
N ASN A 128 -16.76 -1.20 9.50
CA ASN A 128 -16.73 -0.67 10.87
C ASN A 128 -15.37 -0.79 11.56
N ASP A 129 -14.36 -1.34 10.89
CA ASP A 129 -13.00 -1.35 11.40
C ASP A 129 -12.35 -0.01 11.07
N LYS A 130 -12.01 0.76 12.10
CA LYS A 130 -11.46 2.11 11.97
C LYS A 130 -9.95 2.07 11.78
N PHE A 131 -9.48 2.56 10.64
CA PHE A 131 -8.07 2.80 10.40
C PHE A 131 -7.67 4.18 10.91
N SER A 132 -6.38 4.49 10.79
CA SER A 132 -5.83 5.81 11.08
C SER A 132 -6.61 6.92 10.35
N ARG A 133 -6.61 8.11 10.98
CA ARG A 133 -7.31 9.31 10.48
C ARG A 133 -8.82 9.12 10.29
N ASN A 134 -9.40 8.17 11.02
CA ASN A 134 -10.81 7.78 10.98
C ASN A 134 -11.30 7.20 9.65
N MET A 135 -10.40 6.60 8.86
CA MET A 135 -10.77 5.96 7.61
C MET A 135 -11.47 4.62 7.83
N ASN A 136 -12.47 4.33 6.99
CA ASN A 136 -13.24 3.10 6.97
C ASN A 136 -13.45 2.59 5.54
N VAL A 137 -13.67 1.28 5.40
CA VAL A 137 -14.18 0.72 4.13
C VAL A 137 -15.55 1.31 3.83
N GLY A 138 -15.75 1.78 2.60
CA GLY A 138 -16.93 2.52 2.13
C GLY A 138 -16.76 4.04 2.06
N ASP A 139 -15.69 4.60 2.64
CA ASP A 139 -15.34 6.01 2.46
C ASP A 139 -14.98 6.29 0.98
N SER A 140 -14.95 7.57 0.62
CA SER A 140 -14.64 8.00 -0.74
C SER A 140 -13.18 8.32 -0.95
N VAL A 141 -12.77 8.40 -2.22
CA VAL A 141 -11.46 8.93 -2.62
C VAL A 141 -11.24 10.34 -2.08
N ASP A 142 -12.26 11.19 -2.08
CA ASP A 142 -12.17 12.55 -1.53
C ASP A 142 -11.83 12.54 -0.04
N ASP A 143 -12.27 11.53 0.71
CA ASP A 143 -11.96 11.38 2.13
C ASP A 143 -10.50 10.95 2.32
N ILE A 144 -9.99 10.04 1.49
CA ILE A 144 -8.56 9.69 1.45
C ILE A 144 -7.72 10.94 1.16
N LEU A 145 -8.10 11.70 0.14
CA LEU A 145 -7.37 12.90 -0.25
C LEU A 145 -7.37 13.90 0.91
N LYS A 146 -8.52 14.27 1.48
CA LYS A 146 -8.55 15.17 2.65
C LYS A 146 -7.65 14.69 3.79
N ALA A 147 -7.62 13.39 4.05
CA ALA A 147 -6.80 12.83 5.12
C ALA A 147 -5.29 12.81 4.80
N TYR A 148 -4.86 12.58 3.56
CA TYR A 148 -3.47 12.23 3.22
C TYR A 148 -2.77 13.09 2.15
N TYR A 149 -3.53 13.86 1.38
CA TYR A 149 -3.03 14.70 0.27
C TYR A 149 -2.21 15.91 0.73
N ARG A 150 -1.05 16.25 0.11
CA ARG A 150 -0.21 17.39 0.55
C ARG A 150 0.29 18.37 -0.51
N ASP A 151 0.28 18.05 -1.80
CA ASP A 151 1.05 18.79 -2.82
C ASP A 151 0.19 19.49 -3.87
N ASN A 152 0.32 20.80 -4.10
CA ASN A 152 -0.56 21.61 -4.97
C ASN A 152 -0.90 20.97 -6.35
N ASP A 153 0.03 20.21 -6.93
CA ASP A 153 -0.14 19.51 -8.23
C ASP A 153 -0.59 18.05 -8.14
N TYR A 154 -1.36 17.72 -7.10
CA TYR A 154 -1.95 16.40 -6.89
C TYR A 154 -2.68 15.92 -8.15
N GLN A 155 -2.32 14.73 -8.62
CA GLN A 155 -2.84 14.13 -9.84
C GLN A 155 -2.32 14.69 -11.18
N ASN A 156 -1.49 15.73 -11.18
CA ASN A 156 -0.88 16.25 -12.41
C ASN A 156 0.55 15.71 -12.64
N HIS A 157 1.14 15.04 -11.65
CA HIS A 157 2.43 14.35 -11.80
C HIS A 157 2.24 12.86 -12.10
N LEU A 158 2.51 12.44 -13.34
CA LEU A 158 2.39 11.05 -13.78
C LEU A 158 3.58 10.20 -13.30
N TYR A 159 3.28 8.98 -12.83
CA TYR A 159 4.27 7.92 -12.70
C TYR A 159 4.26 7.07 -13.97
N MET A 160 5.37 7.06 -14.70
CA MET A 160 5.49 6.41 -16.01
C MET A 160 6.67 5.45 -16.08
N SER A 161 6.67 4.56 -17.08
CA SER A 161 7.85 3.78 -17.45
C SER A 161 9.02 4.68 -17.87
N GLU A 162 10.25 4.19 -17.76
CA GLU A 162 11.44 4.97 -18.11
C GLU A 162 11.44 5.44 -19.58
N ASP A 163 10.85 4.64 -20.48
CA ASP A 163 10.68 4.98 -21.89
C ASP A 163 9.43 5.84 -22.18
N LYS A 164 8.66 6.18 -21.15
CA LYS A 164 7.42 6.98 -21.17
C LYS A 164 6.30 6.40 -22.03
N THR A 165 6.34 5.10 -22.31
CA THR A 165 5.30 4.42 -23.10
C THR A 165 4.11 3.95 -22.25
N LEU A 166 4.31 3.75 -20.95
CA LEU A 166 3.29 3.28 -20.03
C LEU A 166 3.12 4.26 -18.88
N THR A 167 1.86 4.57 -18.57
CA THR A 167 1.49 5.29 -17.34
C THR A 167 1.07 4.27 -16.30
N TYR A 168 1.76 4.24 -15.17
CA TYR A 168 1.43 3.36 -14.04
C TYR A 168 0.46 4.02 -13.06
N GLY A 169 0.46 5.36 -12.99
CA GLY A 169 -0.34 6.07 -12.02
C GLY A 169 -0.06 7.57 -11.96
N LYS A 170 -0.49 8.16 -10.85
CA LYS A 170 -0.37 9.59 -10.56
C LYS A 170 0.07 9.82 -9.12
N PHE A 171 1.11 10.63 -8.93
CA PHE A 171 1.52 11.03 -7.60
C PHE A 171 0.47 11.95 -6.95
N ILE A 172 0.23 11.70 -5.67
CA ILE A 172 -0.54 12.55 -4.76
C ILE A 172 0.40 13.55 -4.06
N TYR A 173 1.59 13.09 -3.71
CA TYR A 173 2.74 13.89 -3.29
C TYR A 173 4.01 13.07 -3.47
N GLY A 174 5.15 13.75 -3.55
CA GLY A 174 6.42 13.14 -3.87
C GLY A 174 6.58 12.90 -5.38
N ASP A 175 7.78 12.48 -5.77
CA ASP A 175 8.21 12.43 -7.17
C ASP A 175 9.01 11.17 -7.53
N PHE A 176 9.00 10.18 -6.64
CA PHE A 176 9.68 8.90 -6.85
C PHE A 176 8.87 7.75 -6.24
N THR A 177 9.18 6.53 -6.66
CA THR A 177 8.71 5.31 -6.00
C THR A 177 9.89 4.51 -5.45
N MET A 178 9.61 3.43 -4.71
CA MET A 178 10.65 2.49 -4.29
C MET A 178 11.52 1.95 -5.44
N ALA A 179 11.00 1.91 -6.69
CA ALA A 179 11.77 1.47 -7.85
C ALA A 179 12.96 2.38 -8.17
N GLU A 180 12.90 3.63 -7.70
CA GLU A 180 13.90 4.66 -7.95
C GLU A 180 14.67 5.03 -6.69
N LEU A 181 14.48 4.29 -5.60
CA LEU A 181 15.09 4.58 -4.30
C LEU A 181 16.62 4.69 -4.38
N ASP A 182 17.27 3.86 -5.20
CA ASP A 182 18.73 3.89 -5.40
C ASP A 182 19.21 5.20 -6.08
N LYS A 183 18.32 5.93 -6.76
CA LYS A 183 18.61 7.25 -7.36
C LYS A 183 18.48 8.37 -6.33
N ILE A 184 17.86 8.11 -5.18
CA ILE A 184 17.56 9.12 -4.16
C ILE A 184 18.74 9.28 -3.23
N ASN A 185 19.40 10.41 -3.37
CA ASN A 185 20.54 10.77 -2.54
C ASN A 185 20.05 11.68 -1.40
N THR A 186 19.37 11.12 -0.36
CA THR A 186 18.99 11.88 0.86
C THR A 186 19.34 11.17 2.19
N LYS A 187 19.38 11.96 3.27
CA LYS A 187 19.43 11.50 4.67
C LYS A 187 18.13 11.80 5.43
N ASP A 188 17.26 12.63 4.85
CA ASP A 188 15.99 12.98 5.44
C ASP A 188 14.97 11.83 5.26
N ALA A 189 13.87 11.89 6.01
CA ALA A 189 12.76 10.96 5.82
C ALA A 189 12.19 11.13 4.41
N ILE A 190 11.74 10.03 3.81
CA ILE A 190 11.19 10.03 2.46
C ILE A 190 9.77 9.47 2.48
N ALA A 191 8.90 10.07 1.67
CA ALA A 191 7.51 9.67 1.57
C ALA A 191 6.97 9.96 0.17
N TYR A 192 6.05 9.11 -0.30
CA TYR A 192 5.27 9.39 -1.50
C TYR A 192 3.86 8.84 -1.35
N GLY A 193 2.92 9.45 -2.07
CA GLY A 193 1.56 8.95 -2.26
C GLY A 193 1.30 8.75 -3.75
N LEU A 194 0.66 7.64 -4.13
CA LEU A 194 0.44 7.26 -5.52
C LEU A 194 -0.97 6.71 -5.71
N VAL A 195 -1.68 7.21 -6.72
CA VAL A 195 -2.83 6.53 -7.32
C VAL A 195 -2.27 5.56 -8.36
N ASN A 196 -2.27 4.27 -8.05
CA ASN A 196 -1.78 3.19 -8.90
C ASN A 196 -2.93 2.60 -9.71
N TYR A 197 -2.84 2.67 -11.03
CA TYR A 197 -3.89 2.22 -11.94
C TYR A 197 -4.00 0.69 -12.03
N ASN A 198 -3.23 -0.09 -11.25
CA ASN A 198 -3.31 -1.56 -11.22
C ASN A 198 -3.21 -2.21 -12.61
N GLY A 199 -2.40 -1.62 -13.49
CA GLY A 199 -2.18 -2.10 -14.86
C GLY A 199 -3.22 -1.66 -15.90
N TYR A 200 -4.21 -0.85 -15.52
CA TYR A 200 -5.07 -0.15 -16.47
C TYR A 200 -4.32 1.05 -17.10
N SER A 201 -4.74 1.45 -18.30
CA SER A 201 -4.09 2.55 -19.04
C SER A 201 -4.36 3.92 -18.44
N SER A 202 -5.47 4.07 -17.71
CA SER A 202 -5.88 5.32 -17.07
C SER A 202 -6.77 5.06 -15.86
N LEU A 203 -6.97 6.08 -15.03
CA LEU A 203 -7.90 6.02 -13.91
C LEU A 203 -9.35 5.83 -14.38
N GLU A 204 -9.70 6.48 -15.49
CA GLU A 204 -11.03 6.51 -16.08
C GLU A 204 -11.46 5.15 -16.64
N THR A 205 -10.49 4.32 -17.05
CA THR A 205 -10.73 2.96 -17.56
C THR A 205 -10.57 1.88 -16.48
N ALA A 206 -10.06 2.24 -15.31
CA ALA A 206 -9.79 1.29 -14.24
C ALA A 206 -11.10 0.79 -13.61
N LYS A 207 -11.27 -0.53 -13.57
CA LYS A 207 -12.39 -1.15 -12.82
C LYS A 207 -12.16 -1.12 -11.30
N SER A 208 -10.89 -1.03 -10.91
CA SER A 208 -10.42 -0.89 -9.55
C SER A 208 -8.98 -0.39 -9.59
N TYR A 209 -8.58 0.42 -8.62
CA TYR A 209 -7.24 0.97 -8.51
C TYR A 209 -6.85 1.06 -7.03
N ASN A 210 -5.57 1.31 -6.77
CA ASN A 210 -5.07 1.47 -5.41
C ASN A 210 -4.64 2.90 -5.18
N ILE A 211 -4.92 3.43 -3.99
CA ILE A 211 -4.23 4.61 -3.48
C ILE A 211 -3.27 4.13 -2.40
N GLU A 212 -1.97 4.25 -2.66
CA GLU A 212 -0.91 3.81 -1.77
C GLU A 212 -0.13 5.01 -1.22
N PHE A 213 0.24 4.95 0.06
CA PHE A 213 1.17 5.88 0.68
C PHE A 213 2.32 5.09 1.27
N THR A 214 3.54 5.57 1.04
CA THR A 214 4.78 4.94 1.49
C THR A 214 5.59 5.93 2.32
N TYR A 215 6.24 5.43 3.38
CA TYR A 215 7.06 6.23 4.27
C TYR A 215 8.29 5.45 4.77
N PHE A 216 9.44 6.10 4.74
CA PHE A 216 10.67 5.67 5.40
C PHE A 216 11.08 6.72 6.43
N ASP A 217 11.40 6.29 7.64
CA ASP A 217 12.02 7.18 8.65
C ASP A 217 13.47 7.51 8.22
N SER A 218 14.01 8.63 8.70
CA SER A 218 15.37 9.08 8.38
C SER A 218 16.47 8.24 9.06
N LYS A 219 16.11 7.17 9.78
CA LYS A 219 17.03 6.34 10.57
C LYS A 219 17.50 5.12 9.77
N TYR A 220 18.08 5.39 8.62
CA TYR A 220 18.59 4.33 7.74
C TYR A 220 19.70 3.53 8.42
N LYS A 221 19.77 2.23 8.11
CA LYS A 221 20.86 1.31 8.46
C LYS A 221 22.19 1.84 7.95
N GLY A 222 22.17 2.41 6.75
CA GLY A 222 23.31 3.07 6.11
C GLY A 222 23.26 4.59 6.25
N ASP A 223 24.15 5.26 5.52
CA ASP A 223 24.17 6.72 5.45
C ASP A 223 22.99 7.32 4.68
N ARG A 224 22.23 6.50 3.95
CA ARG A 224 21.19 6.89 2.98
C ARG A 224 20.08 5.84 2.93
N ALA A 225 18.93 6.27 2.43
CA ALA A 225 17.79 5.39 2.16
C ALA A 225 18.14 4.27 1.17
N SER A 226 17.63 3.08 1.45
CA SER A 226 17.84 1.86 0.67
C SER A 226 16.66 0.91 0.85
N VAL A 227 16.56 -0.08 -0.03
CA VAL A 227 15.51 -1.12 0.04
C VAL A 227 15.66 -2.09 1.23
N ASP A 228 16.80 -2.03 1.93
CA ASP A 228 17.07 -2.84 3.11
C ASP A 228 16.62 -2.15 4.42
N ASP A 229 16.29 -0.86 4.36
CA ASP A 229 15.78 -0.08 5.50
C ASP A 229 14.33 -0.44 5.82
N ASP A 230 13.91 -0.14 7.05
CA ASP A 230 12.51 -0.30 7.40
C ASP A 230 11.64 0.79 6.76
N PHE A 231 10.44 0.41 6.36
CA PHE A 231 9.48 1.32 5.75
C PHE A 231 8.07 0.84 6.02
N ALA A 232 7.10 1.66 5.66
CA ALA A 232 5.71 1.29 5.80
C ALA A 232 4.89 1.72 4.61
N THR A 233 3.79 1.01 4.40
CA THR A 233 2.76 1.38 3.44
C THR A 233 1.38 1.34 4.05
N ILE A 234 0.48 2.18 3.57
CA ILE A 234 -0.96 2.03 3.72
C ILE A 234 -1.59 2.09 2.33
N ASN A 235 -2.49 1.15 2.05
CA ASN A 235 -3.14 0.98 0.76
C ASN A 235 -4.65 1.01 0.94
N PHE A 236 -5.30 1.75 0.06
CA PHE A 236 -6.74 1.79 -0.10
C PHE A 236 -7.07 1.16 -1.45
N GLU A 237 -7.75 0.02 -1.46
CA GLU A 237 -8.33 -0.53 -2.69
C GLU A 237 -9.63 0.22 -2.97
N VAL A 238 -9.79 0.70 -4.20
CA VAL A 238 -10.91 1.56 -4.61
C VAL A 238 -11.61 0.98 -5.82
N ASP A 239 -12.94 0.93 -5.78
CA ASP A 239 -13.77 0.51 -6.92
C ASP A 239 -13.93 1.63 -7.97
N ASN A 240 -14.56 1.31 -9.09
CA ASN A 240 -14.84 2.27 -10.16
C ASN A 240 -15.88 3.35 -9.80
N ASN A 241 -16.48 3.31 -8.61
CA ASN A 241 -17.35 4.36 -8.08
C ASN A 241 -16.59 5.30 -7.11
N GLY A 242 -15.28 5.11 -6.96
CA GLY A 242 -14.46 5.88 -6.03
C GLY A 242 -14.72 5.54 -4.57
N LYS A 243 -15.17 4.31 -4.28
CA LYS A 243 -15.41 3.81 -2.93
C LYS A 243 -14.34 2.83 -2.49
N ILE A 244 -13.89 2.98 -1.25
CA ILE A 244 -12.92 2.09 -0.63
C ILE A 244 -13.57 0.72 -0.42
N THR A 245 -12.96 -0.33 -0.96
CA THR A 245 -13.40 -1.73 -0.80
C THR A 245 -12.55 -2.51 0.19
N ALA A 246 -11.30 -2.09 0.39
CA ALA A 246 -10.40 -2.67 1.39
C ALA A 246 -9.38 -1.63 1.85
N ILE A 247 -8.92 -1.77 3.08
CA ILE A 247 -7.79 -1.01 3.62
C ILE A 247 -6.78 -1.98 4.18
N SER A 248 -5.50 -1.76 3.87
CA SER A 248 -4.40 -2.51 4.46
C SER A 248 -3.23 -1.62 4.78
N TRP A 249 -2.48 -1.95 5.82
CA TRP A 249 -1.16 -1.37 6.04
C TRP A 249 -0.14 -2.44 6.37
N PHE A 250 1.11 -2.13 6.04
CA PHE A 250 2.26 -3.01 6.21
C PHE A 250 3.41 -2.19 6.80
N TYR A 251 4.05 -2.75 7.83
CA TYR A 251 5.38 -2.38 8.27
C TYR A 251 6.35 -3.42 7.74
N TYR A 252 7.38 -2.96 7.05
CA TYR A 252 8.45 -3.78 6.52
C TYR A 252 9.68 -3.58 7.39
N PRO A 253 10.06 -4.58 8.20
CA PRO A 253 11.24 -4.51 9.05
C PRO A 253 12.55 -4.32 8.29
N GLU A 254 13.51 -3.62 8.90
CA GLU A 254 14.88 -3.48 8.40
C GLU A 254 15.52 -4.86 8.25
N GLN A 255 16.14 -5.12 7.10
CA GLN A 255 16.76 -6.41 6.79
C GLN A 255 18.18 -6.50 7.37
N LYS A 256 18.55 -7.69 7.86
CA LYS A 256 19.90 -7.97 8.39
C LYS A 256 20.96 -8.05 7.30
#